data_AF-A0A4V1SEB0-F1
#
_entry.id   AF-A0A4V1SEB0-F1
#
_cell.length_a   1.000
_cell.length_b   1.000
_cell.length_c   1.000
_cell.angle_alpha   90.00
_cell.angle_beta   90.00
_cell.angle_gamma   90.00
#
_symmetry.space_group_name_H-M   'P 1'
#
loop_
_entity.id
_entity.type
_entity.pdbx_description
1 polymer ?
#
loop_
_entity_poly.entity_id
_entity_poly.type
_entity_poly.pdbx_seq_one_letter_code
_entity_poly.pdbx_strand_id
1 'polypeptide(L)' 'MATKNAEALAAANKKYEWGFSSDIEQEFAPKGLSEDTVRYISAKKNEPEWMLDYRLKAFRVWQA' A
#
# COMPACT_ATOMS: atom_id res chain seq x y z
N MET A 1 40.36 10.79 -5.34
CA MET A 1 39.55 9.65 -4.86
C MET A 1 39.13 9.96 -3.44
N ALA A 2 37.86 10.27 -3.18
CA ALA A 2 37.40 10.68 -1.85
C ALA A 2 37.37 9.46 -0.92
N THR A 3 38.27 9.43 0.07
CA THR A 3 38.30 8.42 1.12
C THR A 3 37.05 8.60 1.98
N LYS A 4 36.06 7.71 1.83
CA LYS A 4 34.86 7.74 2.68
C LYS A 4 35.28 7.49 4.13
N ASN A 5 35.07 8.48 5.00
CA ASN A 5 35.32 8.35 6.44
C ASN A 5 34.39 7.26 7.00
N ALA A 6 34.98 6.16 7.47
CA ALA A 6 34.26 4.98 7.95
C ALA A 6 33.39 5.29 9.19
N GLU A 7 33.84 6.21 10.06
CA GLU A 7 33.08 6.61 11.26
C GLU A 7 31.84 7.43 10.89
N ALA A 8 31.95 8.31 9.89
CA ALA A 8 30.81 9.10 9.41
C ALA A 8 29.73 8.20 8.79
N LEU A 9 30.14 7.14 8.07
CA LEU A 9 29.22 6.16 7.52
C LEU A 9 28.54 5.33 8.62
N ALA A 10 29.28 4.95 9.67
CA ALA A 10 28.73 4.22 10.81
C ALA A 10 27.73 5.07 11.61
N ALA A 11 28.01 6.36 11.80
CA ALA A 11 27.09 7.28 12.47
C ALA A 11 25.81 7.53 11.66
N ALA A 12 25.90 7.69 10.33
CA ALA A 12 24.75 7.89 9.46
C ALA A 12 23.86 6.65 9.33
N ASN A 13 24.43 5.45 9.46
CA ASN A 13 23.70 4.18 9.38
C ASN A 13 23.16 3.68 10.73
N LYS A 14 23.35 4.42 11.83
CA LYS A 14 22.70 4.09 13.10
C LYS A 14 21.18 4.20 12.93
N LYS A 15 20.50 3.05 13.00
CA LYS A 15 19.04 2.99 13.00
C LYS A 15 18.53 3.45 14.37
N TYR A 16 17.36 4.08 14.38
CA TYR A 16 16.73 4.58 15.60
C TYR A 16 16.16 3.40 16.41
N GLU A 17 16.74 3.13 17.59
CA GLU A 17 16.48 1.93 18.40
C GLU A 17 15.14 1.96 19.16
N TRP A 18 14.44 3.08 19.17
CA TRP A 18 13.19 3.26 19.95
C TRP A 18 11.96 3.47 19.06
N GLY A 19 12.01 3.00 17.81
CA GLY A 19 10.88 3.04 16.89
C GLY A 19 9.85 1.96 17.24
N PHE A 20 8.56 2.27 17.14
CA PHE A 20 7.50 1.26 17.16
C PHE A 20 7.31 0.70 15.74
N SER A 21 7.49 -0.60 15.56
CA SER A 21 7.14 -1.31 14.33
C SER A 21 6.20 -2.46 14.65
N SER A 22 5.23 -2.71 13.78
CA SER A 22 4.37 -3.88 13.86
C SER A 22 4.26 -4.48 12.47
N ASP A 23 4.49 -5.79 12.38
CA ASP A 23 4.29 -6.53 11.15
C ASP A 23 2.79 -6.71 10.96
N ILE A 24 2.23 -6.02 9.98
CA ILE A 24 0.83 -6.13 9.60
C ILE A 24 0.78 -6.98 8.33
N GLU A 25 -0.05 -8.02 8.34
CA GLU A 25 -0.33 -8.76 7.12
C GLU A 25 -1.02 -7.84 6.10
N GLN A 26 -0.35 -7.59 4.99
CA GLN A 26 -0.85 -6.76 3.92
C GLN A 26 -0.91 -7.57 2.62
N GLU A 27 -2.10 -7.71 2.08
CA GLU A 27 -2.31 -8.27 0.75
C GLU A 27 -2.51 -7.13 -0.25
N PHE A 28 -1.71 -7.14 -1.32
CA PHE A 28 -1.78 -6.13 -2.36
C PHE A 28 -2.67 -6.61 -3.50
N ALA A 29 -3.62 -5.77 -3.91
CA ALA A 29 -4.33 -5.97 -5.15
C ALA A 29 -3.36 -5.85 -6.36
N PRO A 30 -3.71 -6.45 -7.52
CA PRO A 30 -2.94 -6.28 -8.75
C PRO A 30 -2.70 -4.80 -9.08
N LYS A 31 -1.59 -4.52 -9.77
CA LYS A 31 -1.27 -3.14 -10.19
C LYS A 31 -2.30 -2.67 -11.21
N GLY A 32 -2.94 -1.53 -10.92
CA GLY A 32 -3.93 -0.89 -11.80
C GLY A 32 -5.35 -0.94 -11.25
N LEU A 33 -6.11 0.12 -11.53
CA LEU A 33 -7.51 0.25 -11.11
C LEU A 33 -8.43 -0.02 -12.32
N SER A 34 -9.10 -1.18 -12.30
CA SER A 34 -10.14 -1.59 -13.25
C SER A 34 -11.41 -2.00 -12.50
N GLU A 35 -12.54 -2.17 -13.21
CA GLU A 35 -13.76 -2.72 -12.59
C GLU A 35 -13.50 -4.10 -11.96
N ASP A 36 -12.66 -4.93 -12.56
CA ASP A 36 -12.29 -6.25 -12.03
C ASP A 36 -11.53 -6.12 -10.70
N THR A 37 -10.62 -5.16 -10.57
CA THR A 37 -9.94 -4.86 -9.30
C THR A 37 -10.94 -4.44 -8.22
N VAL A 38 -11.95 -3.63 -8.58
CA VAL A 38 -13.01 -3.19 -7.64
C VAL A 38 -13.86 -4.38 -7.19
N ARG A 39 -14.27 -5.25 -8.11
CA ARG A 39 -15.02 -6.48 -7.81
C ARG A 39 -14.22 -7.44 -6.93
N TYR A 40 -12.93 -7.62 -7.25
CA TYR A 40 -12.01 -8.44 -6.46
C TYR A 40 -11.89 -7.93 -5.02
N ILE A 41 -11.68 -6.63 -4.81
CA ILE A 41 -11.58 -6.03 -3.47
C ILE A 41 -12.88 -6.24 -2.67
N SER A 42 -14.03 -6.03 -3.33
CA SER A 42 -15.34 -6.15 -2.68
C SER A 42 -15.65 -7.59 -2.27
N ALA A 43 -15.38 -8.56 -3.16
CA ALA A 43 -15.50 -9.99 -2.87
C ALA A 43 -14.55 -10.43 -1.74
N LYS A 44 -13.28 -9.98 -1.77
CA LYS A 44 -12.29 -10.30 -0.74
C LYS A 44 -12.69 -9.79 0.65
N LYS A 45 -13.39 -8.65 0.70
CA LYS A 45 -13.90 -8.05 1.94
C LYS A 45 -15.28 -8.58 2.35
N ASN A 46 -15.86 -9.50 1.58
CA ASN A 46 -17.20 -10.04 1.79
C ASN A 46 -18.26 -8.93 1.95
N GLU A 47 -18.16 -7.91 1.09
CA GLU A 47 -19.06 -6.77 1.15
C GLU A 47 -20.47 -7.12 0.61
N PRO A 48 -21.52 -6.50 1.15
CA PRO A 48 -22.87 -6.64 0.60
C PRO A 48 -23.00 -5.99 -0.78
N GLU A 49 -23.95 -6.48 -1.58
CA GLU A 49 -24.13 -6.09 -3.00
C GLU A 49 -24.26 -4.58 -3.22
N TRP A 50 -25.00 -3.88 -2.34
CA TRP A 50 -25.16 -2.42 -2.42
C TRP A 50 -23.83 -1.66 -2.31
N MET A 51 -22.84 -2.22 -1.60
CA MET A 51 -21.53 -1.61 -1.44
C MET A 51 -20.66 -1.81 -2.69
N LEU A 52 -20.80 -2.97 -3.34
CA LEU A 52 -20.17 -3.20 -4.65
C LEU A 52 -20.71 -2.21 -5.69
N ASP A 53 -22.03 -2.04 -5.77
CA ASP A 53 -22.67 -1.10 -6.70
C ASP A 53 -22.22 0.34 -6.46
N TYR A 54 -22.11 0.73 -5.19
CA TYR A 54 -21.59 2.04 -4.82
C TYR A 54 -20.15 2.25 -5.28
N ARG A 55 -19.28 1.26 -5.06
CA ARG A 55 -17.88 1.31 -5.52
C ARG A 55 -17.77 1.40 -7.04
N LEU A 56 -18.56 0.62 -7.77
CA LEU A 56 -18.58 0.64 -9.24
C LEU A 56 -19.07 1.99 -9.77
N LYS A 57 -20.11 2.58 -9.16
CA LYS A 57 -20.58 3.92 -9.51
C LYS A 57 -19.49 4.97 -9.29
N ALA A 58 -18.79 4.92 -8.15
CA ALA A 58 -17.69 5.84 -7.87
C ALA A 58 -16.54 5.69 -8.87
N PHE A 59 -16.19 4.45 -9.24
CA PHE A 59 -15.15 4.18 -10.24
C PHE A 59 -15.50 4.77 -11.61
N ARG A 60 -16.76 4.64 -12.06
CA ARG A 60 -17.22 5.24 -13.33
C ARG A 60 -17.17 6.75 -13.33
N VAL A 61 -17.48 7.39 -12.20
CA VAL A 61 -17.35 8.85 -12.04
C VAL A 61 -15.88 9.27 -12.06
N TRP A 62 -14.98 8.48 -11.48
CA TRP A 62 -13.54 8.78 -11.47
C TRP A 62 -12.89 8.67 -12.86
N GLN A 63 -13.43 7.84 -13.77
CA GLN A 63 -12.94 7.72 -15.14
C GLN A 63 -13.37 8.85 -16.09
N ALA A 64 -14.35 9.67 -15.70
CA ALA A 64 -14.87 10.79 -16.48
C ALA A 64 -13.99 12.04 -16.31
#